data_AF-A0A6G3RTL1-F1
#
_entry.id   AF-A0A6G3RTL1-F1
#
_cell.length_a   1.000
_cell.length_b   1.000
_cell.length_c   1.000
_cell.angle_alpha   90.00
_cell.angle_beta   90.00
_cell.angle_gamma   90.00
#
_symmetry.space_group_name_H-M   'P 1'
#
loop_
_entity.id
_entity.type
_entity.pdbx_description
1 polymer ?
#
loop_
_entity_poly.entity_id
_entity_poly.type
_entity_poly.pdbx_seq_one_letter_code
_entity_poly.pdbx_strand_id
1 'polypeptide(L)'
;MRRLFPVTYETADHEGREGSEGSPRALGTVGREWSLDELADAYAYPAGAEREVWLRANMVSSLDGAAQHDGRSQPLSCPADMRIFGTLRGLADAVVVGAQTVRQEGYRPARAREAFAARREAAGQ
;
A
#
# COMPACT_ATOMS: atom_id res chain seq x y z
N MET A 1 -18.72 4.32 -24.87
CA MET A 1 -17.78 3.38 -24.23
C MET A 1 -16.46 4.11 -24.06
N ARG A 2 -16.10 4.52 -22.83
CA ARG A 2 -14.88 5.28 -22.58
C ARG A 2 -13.68 4.33 -22.66
N ARG A 3 -12.70 4.68 -23.50
CA ARG A 3 -11.42 3.98 -23.65
C ARG A 3 -10.74 3.90 -22.29
N LEU A 4 -10.47 2.68 -21.85
CA LEU A 4 -9.49 2.40 -20.79
C LEU A 4 -8.13 2.89 -21.29
N PHE A 5 -7.39 3.60 -20.44
CA PHE A 5 -6.00 3.97 -20.71
C PHE A 5 -5.19 2.71 -21.07
N PRO A 6 -4.27 2.77 -22.05
CA PRO A 6 -3.46 1.60 -22.38
C PRO A 6 -2.58 1.25 -21.18
N VAL A 7 -2.73 0.03 -20.66
CA VAL A 7 -1.81 -0.55 -19.68
C VAL A 7 -0.52 -0.83 -20.43
N THR A 8 0.49 0.03 -20.26
CA THR A 8 1.84 -0.22 -20.78
C THR A 8 2.57 -1.17 -19.84
N TYR A 9 2.14 -2.43 -19.78
CA TYR A 9 3.06 -3.47 -19.33
C TYR A 9 4.00 -3.76 -20.50
N GLU A 10 5.08 -3.01 -20.60
CA GLU A 10 6.27 -3.53 -21.27
C GLU A 10 7.08 -4.22 -20.17
N THR A 11 6.68 -5.45 -19.82
CA THR A 11 7.65 -6.39 -19.26
C THR A 11 8.49 -6.79 -20.45
N ALA A 12 9.66 -6.15 -20.61
CA ALA A 12 10.51 -6.40 -21.76
C ALA A 12 10.75 -7.91 -21.91
N ASP A 13 10.34 -8.46 -23.05
CA ASP A 13 10.73 -9.80 -23.48
C ASP A 13 12.25 -9.81 -23.64
N HIS A 14 12.93 -10.54 -22.76
CA HIS A 14 14.36 -10.77 -22.86
C HIS A 14 14.63 -11.90 -23.88
N GLU A 15 14.30 -11.67 -25.15
CA GLU A 15 14.74 -12.54 -26.23
C GLU A 15 15.65 -11.77 -27.20
N GLY A 16 16.94 -12.11 -27.15
CA GLY A 16 17.89 -11.80 -28.22
C GLY A 16 18.84 -10.63 -27.98
N ARG A 17 19.78 -10.75 -27.03
CA ARG A 17 21.11 -10.14 -27.14
C ARG A 17 22.17 -11.12 -26.67
N GLU A 18 22.74 -11.84 -27.62
CA GLU A 18 23.96 -12.60 -27.45
C GLU A 18 25.12 -11.64 -27.13
N GLY A 19 25.94 -12.01 -26.14
CA GLY A 19 27.32 -11.55 -26.00
C GLY A 19 27.54 -10.31 -25.13
N SER A 20 27.72 -10.52 -23.83
CA SER A 20 28.82 -9.93 -23.03
C SER A 20 28.72 -10.48 -21.61
N GLU A 21 29.78 -11.16 -21.16
CA GLU A 21 29.94 -11.72 -19.81
C GLU A 21 29.86 -10.62 -18.73
N GLY A 22 28.64 -10.33 -18.29
CA GLY A 22 28.37 -9.49 -17.14
C GLY A 22 28.10 -10.37 -15.93
N SER A 23 29.05 -10.38 -14.99
CA SER A 23 28.97 -10.88 -13.61
C SER A 23 27.52 -11.09 -13.13
N PRO A 24 27.16 -12.27 -12.55
CA PRO A 24 25.80 -12.53 -12.10
C PRO A 24 25.36 -11.37 -11.22
N ARG A 25 24.40 -10.59 -11.72
CA ARG A 25 23.84 -9.44 -11.02
C ARG A 25 23.26 -10.02 -9.75
N ALA A 26 24.01 -9.86 -8.66
CA ALA A 26 23.64 -10.40 -7.37
C ALA A 26 22.20 -9.97 -7.13
N LEU A 27 21.30 -10.94 -6.98
CA LEU A 27 19.97 -10.73 -6.42
C LEU A 27 20.18 -10.40 -4.92
N GLY A 28 20.88 -9.31 -4.63
CA GLY A 28 20.86 -8.66 -3.34
C GLY A 28 19.51 -7.97 -3.27
N THR A 29 18.62 -8.32 -2.35
CA THR A 29 18.87 -8.50 -0.93
C THR A 29 18.01 -9.65 -0.41
N VAL A 30 18.54 -10.48 0.49
CA VAL A 30 17.70 -11.32 1.36
C VAL A 30 16.74 -10.37 2.09
N GLY A 31 15.44 -10.46 1.77
CA GLY A 31 14.42 -9.50 2.19
C GLY A 31 14.33 -9.42 3.70
N ARG A 32 14.93 -8.39 4.29
CA ARG A 32 14.71 -8.08 5.71
C ARG A 32 13.30 -7.54 5.89
N GLU A 33 12.73 -7.84 7.04
CA GLU A 33 11.44 -7.29 7.43
C GLU A 33 11.56 -5.80 7.78
N TRP A 34 10.62 -4.98 7.30
CA TRP A 34 10.59 -3.54 7.60
C TRP A 34 9.83 -3.30 8.91
N SER A 35 10.42 -2.52 9.80
CA SER A 35 9.74 -2.05 11.02
C SER A 35 8.54 -1.16 10.68
N LEU A 36 7.64 -0.97 11.65
CA LEU A 36 6.50 -0.07 11.46
C LEU A 36 6.93 1.38 11.25
N ASP A 37 8.03 1.81 11.86
CA ASP A 37 8.59 3.15 11.67
C ASP A 37 9.17 3.34 10.27
N GLU A 38 9.91 2.34 9.75
CA GLU A 38 10.41 2.38 8.37
C GLU A 38 9.26 2.41 7.35
N LEU A 39 8.19 1.64 7.59
CA LEU A 39 6.97 1.74 6.79
C LEU A 39 6.30 3.12 6.94
N ALA A 40 6.25 3.67 8.15
CA ALA A 40 5.64 4.97 8.41
C ALA A 40 6.36 6.11 7.70
N ASP A 41 7.70 6.06 7.67
CA ASP A 41 8.52 7.05 6.98
C ASP A 41 8.41 6.94 5.47
N ALA A 42 8.40 5.72 4.93
CA ALA A 42 8.22 5.49 3.49
C ALA A 42 6.85 5.96 2.98
N TYR A 43 5.83 5.94 3.83
CA TYR A 43 4.47 6.39 3.51
C TYR A 43 4.09 7.71 4.19
N ALA A 44 5.06 8.50 4.65
CA ALA A 44 4.78 9.78 5.29
C ALA A 44 3.94 10.69 4.37
N TYR A 45 3.06 11.49 4.97
CA TYR A 45 2.42 12.58 4.24
C TYR A 45 3.46 13.66 3.91
N PRO A 46 3.30 14.43 2.81
CA PRO A 46 4.26 15.46 2.45
C PRO A 46 4.47 16.51 3.54
N ALA A 47 5.70 16.97 3.70
CA ALA A 47 6.01 18.08 4.60
C ALA A 47 5.23 19.35 4.18
N GLY A 48 4.65 20.06 5.14
CA GLY A 48 3.81 21.24 4.87
C GLY A 48 2.34 20.95 4.57
N ALA A 49 1.90 19.68 4.63
CA ALA A 49 0.47 19.30 4.57
C ALA A 49 -0.40 19.96 5.66
N GLU A 50 0.22 20.56 6.68
CA GLU A 50 -0.44 21.38 7.70
C GLU A 50 -1.23 22.56 7.10
N ARG A 51 -0.89 22.96 5.87
CA ARG A 51 -1.57 24.02 5.11
C ARG A 51 -2.44 23.49 3.96
N GLU A 52 -2.41 22.19 3.67
CA GLU A 52 -3.06 21.60 2.50
C GLU A 52 -3.57 20.18 2.75
N VAL A 53 -4.85 19.94 2.42
CA VAL A 53 -5.51 18.65 2.65
C VAL A 53 -4.95 17.58 1.71
N TRP A 54 -4.46 16.47 2.25
CA TRP A 54 -3.98 15.33 1.47
C TRP A 54 -4.93 14.13 1.54
N LEU A 55 -5.38 13.67 0.37
CA LEU A 55 -6.19 12.46 0.25
C LEU A 55 -5.38 11.31 -0.35
N ARG A 56 -5.33 10.19 0.37
CA ARG A 56 -4.71 8.93 -0.10
C ARG A 56 -5.77 7.84 -0.22
N ALA A 57 -5.78 7.14 -1.35
CA ALA A 57 -6.50 5.89 -1.51
C ALA A 57 -5.53 4.71 -1.34
N ASN A 58 -5.95 3.67 -0.63
CA ASN A 58 -5.22 2.41 -0.49
C ASN A 58 -6.13 1.25 -0.89
N MET A 59 -5.72 0.48 -1.89
CA MET A 59 -6.51 -0.57 -2.53
C MET A 59 -5.60 -1.76 -2.87
N VAL A 60 -6.20 -2.95 -2.97
CA VAL A 60 -5.56 -4.17 -3.48
C VAL A 60 -6.38 -4.69 -4.66
N SER A 61 -5.72 -5.30 -5.64
CA SER A 61 -6.39 -5.97 -6.75
C SER A 61 -5.64 -7.25 -7.13
N SER A 62 -6.35 -8.19 -7.74
CA SER A 62 -5.72 -9.28 -8.48
C SER A 62 -4.99 -8.75 -9.72
N LEU A 63 -4.20 -9.62 -10.35
CA LEU A 63 -3.43 -9.28 -11.55
C LEU A 63 -4.30 -8.88 -12.75
N ASP A 64 -5.49 -9.47 -12.85
CA ASP A 64 -6.51 -9.14 -13.87
C ASP A 64 -7.41 -7.96 -13.47
N GLY A 65 -7.13 -7.31 -12.33
CA GLY A 65 -7.78 -6.06 -11.91
C GLY A 65 -9.06 -6.25 -11.10
N ALA A 66 -9.38 -7.45 -10.63
CA ALA A 66 -10.49 -7.66 -9.70
C ALA A 66 -10.15 -7.08 -8.32
N ALA A 67 -11.08 -6.31 -7.75
CA ALA A 67 -10.93 -5.72 -6.41
C ALA A 67 -11.44 -6.63 -5.27
N GLN A 68 -12.06 -7.76 -5.62
CA GLN A 68 -12.66 -8.69 -4.67
C GLN A 68 -12.63 -10.13 -5.18
N HIS A 69 -12.58 -11.07 -4.24
CA HIS A 69 -12.81 -12.49 -4.44
C HIS A 69 -13.93 -12.91 -3.48
N ASP A 70 -14.96 -13.59 -4.00
CA ASP A 70 -16.18 -13.95 -3.23
C ASP A 70 -16.79 -12.77 -2.46
N GLY A 71 -16.84 -11.59 -3.10
CA GLY A 71 -17.47 -10.39 -2.55
C GLY A 71 -16.68 -9.68 -1.45
N ARG A 72 -15.42 -10.05 -1.22
CA ARG A 72 -14.52 -9.42 -0.23
C ARG A 72 -13.15 -9.13 -0.82
N SER A 73 -12.49 -8.08 -0.35
CA SER A 73 -11.11 -7.77 -0.74
C SER A 73 -10.08 -8.56 0.08
N GLN A 74 -10.43 -8.93 1.32
CA GLN A 74 -9.52 -9.63 2.25
C GLN A 74 -8.81 -10.87 1.66
N PRO A 75 -9.43 -11.71 0.81
CA PRO A 75 -8.73 -12.85 0.21
C PRO A 75 -7.62 -12.48 -0.79
N LEU A 76 -7.60 -11.24 -1.30
CA LEU A 76 -6.56 -10.74 -2.20
C LEU A 76 -5.33 -10.22 -1.43
N SER A 77 -5.45 -10.04 -0.12
CA SER A 77 -4.41 -9.47 0.74
C SER A 77 -3.47 -10.54 1.30
N CYS A 78 -2.33 -10.09 1.83
CA CYS A 78 -1.35 -10.93 2.51
C CYS A 78 -0.87 -10.29 3.82
N PRO A 79 -0.09 -10.98 4.67
CA PRO A 79 0.41 -10.40 5.91
C PRO A 79 1.21 -9.10 5.74
N ALA A 80 1.97 -8.97 4.64
CA ALA A 80 2.71 -7.75 4.34
C ALA A 80 1.77 -6.59 3.99
N ASP A 81 0.77 -6.82 3.15
CA ASP A 81 -0.27 -5.82 2.82
C ASP A 81 -1.03 -5.37 4.07
N MET A 82 -1.39 -6.29 4.97
CA MET A 82 -2.07 -5.94 6.23
C MET A 82 -1.23 -5.06 7.16
N ARG A 83 0.10 -5.17 7.11
CA ARG A 83 0.99 -4.26 7.85
C ARG A 83 0.97 -2.88 7.26
N ILE A 84 1.09 -2.75 5.94
CA ILE A 84 1.00 -1.48 5.23
C ILE A 84 -0.36 -0.84 5.50
N PHE A 85 -1.45 -1.58 5.31
CA PHE A 85 -2.82 -1.14 5.61
C PHE A 85 -2.95 -0.59 7.04
N GLY A 86 -2.40 -1.30 8.02
CA GLY A 86 -2.41 -0.86 9.42
C GLY A 86 -1.54 0.38 9.67
N THR A 87 -0.38 0.49 9.01
CA THR A 87 0.49 1.68 9.09
C THR A 87 -0.20 2.91 8.50
N LEU A 88 -0.77 2.78 7.31
CA LEU A 88 -1.47 3.89 6.64
C LEU A 88 -2.64 4.42 7.46
N ARG A 89 -3.39 3.52 8.14
CA ARG A 89 -4.44 3.93 9.09
C ARG A 89 -3.89 4.59 10.35
N GLY A 90 -2.70 4.22 10.80
CA GLY A 90 -2.03 4.84 11.93
C GLY A 90 -1.60 6.27 11.64
N LEU A 91 -1.15 6.52 10.40
CA LEU A 91 -0.71 7.83 9.92
C LEU A 91 -1.86 8.80 9.62
N ALA A 92 -3.01 8.29 9.19
CA ALA A 92 -4.13 9.13 8.80
C ALA A 92 -4.81 9.82 10.01
N ASP A 93 -5.18 11.09 9.83
CA ASP A 93 -6.02 11.82 10.78
C ASP A 93 -7.43 11.24 10.80
N ALA A 94 -7.97 10.93 9.62
CA ALA A 94 -9.29 10.35 9.43
C ALA A 94 -9.28 9.29 8.33
N VAL A 95 -10.14 8.28 8.48
CA VAL A 95 -10.34 7.22 7.48
C VAL A 95 -11.76 7.33 6.95
N VAL A 96 -11.89 7.62 5.66
CA VAL A 96 -13.17 7.60 4.94
C VAL A 96 -13.38 6.22 4.33
N VAL A 97 -14.54 5.62 4.56
CA VAL A 97 -14.87 4.27 4.07
C VAL A 97 -16.33 4.20 3.65
N GLY A 98 -16.60 3.50 2.55
CA GLY A 98 -17.96 3.23 2.08
C GLY A 98 -18.72 2.32 3.06
N ALA A 99 -19.98 2.65 3.34
CA ALA A 99 -20.79 1.91 4.31
C ALA A 99 -21.00 0.43 3.94
N GLN A 100 -21.05 0.09 2.65
CA GLN A 100 -21.14 -1.30 2.21
C GLN A 100 -19.88 -2.09 2.54
N THR A 101 -18.70 -1.52 2.31
CA THR A 101 -17.42 -2.15 2.68
C THR A 101 -17.34 -2.39 4.18
N VAL A 102 -17.76 -1.42 5.00
CA VAL A 102 -17.82 -1.60 6.46
C VAL A 102 -18.64 -2.84 6.85
N ARG A 103 -19.79 -3.04 6.20
CA ARG A 103 -20.68 -4.18 6.45
C ARG A 103 -20.11 -5.51 5.94
N GLN A 104 -19.56 -5.53 4.72
CA GLN A 104 -19.04 -6.76 4.09
C GLN A 104 -17.73 -7.24 4.71
N GLU A 105 -16.83 -6.30 5.04
CA GLU A 105 -15.51 -6.61 5.63
C GLU A 105 -15.54 -6.65 7.17
N GLY A 106 -16.71 -6.42 7.79
CA GLY A 106 -16.88 -6.50 9.23
C GLY A 106 -16.04 -5.49 10.02
N TYR A 107 -15.85 -4.29 9.48
CA TYR A 107 -15.02 -3.27 10.13
C TYR A 107 -15.56 -2.88 11.50
N ARG A 108 -14.66 -2.87 12.48
CA ARG A 108 -14.91 -2.42 13.85
C ARG A 108 -14.42 -0.98 14.02
N PRO A 109 -14.84 -0.29 15.09
CA PRO A 109 -14.29 1.02 15.42
C PRO A 109 -12.76 1.01 15.38
N ALA A 110 -12.17 2.02 14.76
CA ALA A 110 -10.73 2.15 14.70
C ALA A 110 -10.16 2.24 16.12
N ARG A 111 -9.09 1.49 16.39
CA ARG A 111 -8.36 1.56 17.64
C ARG A 111 -7.04 2.27 17.38
N ALA A 112 -6.71 3.25 18.20
CA ALA A 112 -5.39 3.86 18.18
C ALA A 112 -4.35 2.77 18.49
N ARG A 113 -3.32 2.69 17.64
CA ARG A 113 -2.19 1.79 17.85
C ARG A 113 -1.14 2.52 18.65
N GLU A 114 -0.76 1.94 19.79
CA GLU A 114 0.28 2.49 20.67
C GLU A 114 1.59 2.75 19.93
N ALA A 115 1.96 1.86 19.00
CA ALA A 115 3.13 2.01 18.15
C ALA A 115 3.18 3.31 17.32
N PHE A 116 2.05 3.98 17.10
CA PHE A 116 1.99 5.26 16.38
C PHE A 116 1.66 6.45 17.29
N ALA A 117 1.45 6.25 18.59
CA ALA A 117 0.98 7.31 19.50
C ALA A 117 1.94 8.51 19.52
N ALA A 118 3.24 8.29 19.73
CA ALA A 118 4.24 9.35 19.76
C ALA A 118 4.33 10.12 18.42
N ARG A 119 4.17 9.41 17.29
CA ARG A 119 4.18 10.04 15.96
C ARG A 119 2.94 10.90 15.72
N ARG A 120 1.78 10.42 16.15
CA ARG A 120 0.51 11.15 16.05
C ARG A 120 0.56 12.42 16.90
N GLU A 121 1.07 12.33 18.13
CA GLU A 121 1.29 13.49 19.00
C GLU A 121 2.27 14.49 18.36
N ALA A 122 3.39 14.02 17.80
CA ALA A 122 4.34 14.88 17.10
C ALA A 122 3.75 15.55 15.84
N ALA A 123 2.70 14.98 15.26
CA ALA A 123 1.94 15.54 14.14
C ALA A 123 0.74 16.40 14.59
N GLY A 124 0.51 16.56 15.90
CA GLY A 124 -0.58 17.39 16.46
C GLY A 124 -1.97 16.73 16.46
N GLN A 125 -2.04 15.40 16.41
CA GLN A 125 -3.29 14.61 16.38
C GLN A 125 -3.78 14.19 17.77
#